data_AF-A0ABD6J127-F1
#
_entry.id   AF-A0ABD6J127-F1
#
_cell.length_a   1.000
_cell.length_b   1.000
_cell.length_c   1.000
_cell.angle_alpha   90.00
_cell.angle_beta   90.00
_cell.angle_gamma   90.00
#
_symmetry.space_group_name_H-M   'P 1'
#
loop_
_entity.id
_entity.type
_entity.pdbx_description
1 polymer ?
#
loop_
_entity_poly.entity_id
_entity_poly.type
_entity_poly.pdbx_seq_one_letter_code
_entity_poly.pdbx_strand_id
1 'polypeptide(L)' 'ERAILYMRFFEDMTQSRIAERLGISQMHVSRLISRSCARVRNEALAPPRRADHLAL' A
#
# COMPACT_ATOMS: atom_id res chain seq x y z
N GLU A 1 -5.79 2.75 4.15
CA GLU A 1 -4.52 2.22 3.59
C GLU A 1 -3.42 3.27 3.45
N ARG A 2 -3.61 4.38 2.72
CA ARG A 2 -2.56 5.40 2.49
C ARG A 2 -1.93 5.95 3.79
N ALA A 3 -2.75 6.26 4.79
CA ALA A 3 -2.27 6.68 6.12
C ALA A 3 -1.45 5.60 6.84
N ILE A 4 -1.81 4.32 6.71
CA ILE A 4 -1.07 3.19 7.30
C ILE A 4 0.33 3.08 6.66
N LEU A 5 0.42 3.23 5.35
CA LEU A 5 1.71 3.23 4.65
C LEU A 5 2.55 4.45 5.04
N TYR A 6 1.94 5.62 5.18
CA TYR A 6 2.64 6.83 5.64
C TYR A 6 3.24 6.63 7.03
N MET A 7 2.42 6.21 7.99
CA MET A 7 2.87 5.91 9.36
C MET A 7 3.98 4.84 9.37
N ARG A 8 3.87 3.79 8.54
CA ARG A 8 4.86 2.70 8.52
C ARG A 8 6.18 3.09 7.88
N PHE A 9 6.16 3.79 6.75
CA PHE A 9 7.36 3.99 5.92
C PHE A 9 7.96 5.39 6.03
N PHE A 10 7.17 6.41 6.38
CA PHE A 10 7.63 7.80 6.51
C PHE A 10 7.76 8.23 7.97
N GLU A 11 6.92 7.70 8.87
CA GLU A 11 7.03 7.96 10.31
C GLU A 11 7.67 6.80 11.09
N ASP A 12 8.05 5.73 10.40
CA ASP A 12 8.67 4.50 10.93
C ASP A 12 7.92 3.84 12.10
N MET A 13 6.62 4.11 12.25
CA MET A 13 5.78 3.53 13.30
C MET A 13 5.65 2.02 13.12
N THR A 14 5.88 1.24 14.18
CA THR A 14 5.67 -0.21 14.14
C THR A 14 4.21 -0.57 13.86
N GLN A 15 3.95 -1.75 13.29
CA GLN A 15 2.58 -2.17 13.00
C GLN A 15 1.71 -2.26 14.26
N SER A 16 2.28 -2.62 15.41
CA SER A 16 1.59 -2.62 16.70
C SER A 16 1.17 -1.22 17.14
N ARG A 17 2.07 -0.22 17.02
CA ARG A 17 1.74 1.19 17.32
C ARG A 17 0.67 1.75 16.37
N ILE A 18 0.72 1.36 15.10
CA ILE A 18 -0.32 1.72 14.12
C ILE A 18 -1.66 1.08 14.49
N ALA A 19 -1.65 -0.19 14.91
CA ALA A 19 -2.83 -0.92 15.35
C ALA A 19 -3.50 -0.26 16.57
N GLU A 20 -2.71 0.07 17.59
CA GLU A 20 -3.17 0.83 18.77
C GLU A 20 -3.80 2.16 18.36
N ARG A 21 -3.11 2.95 17.52
CA ARG A 21 -3.58 4.27 17.06
C ARG A 21 -4.90 4.20 16.27
N LEU A 22 -5.11 3.13 15.52
CA LEU A 22 -6.28 2.95 14.66
C LEU A 22 -7.40 2.11 15.30
N GLY A 23 -7.20 1.58 16.50
CA GLY A 23 -8.18 0.73 17.18
C GLY A 23 -8.47 -0.59 16.44
N ILE A 24 -7.47 -1.15 15.75
CA ILE A 24 -7.58 -2.42 15.02
C ILE A 24 -6.45 -3.37 15.40
N SER A 25 -6.58 -4.66 15.09
CA SER A 25 -5.51 -5.62 15.39
C SER A 25 -4.27 -5.39 14.52
N GLN A 26 -3.08 -5.71 15.05
CA GLN A 26 -1.82 -5.68 14.28
C GLN A 26 -1.89 -6.60 13.06
N MET A 27 -2.59 -7.73 13.15
CA MET A 27 -2.83 -8.61 12.00
C MET A 27 -3.66 -7.94 10.90
N HIS A 28 -4.66 -7.12 11.27
CA HIS A 28 -5.40 -6.32 10.29
C HIS A 28 -4.48 -5.29 9.62
N VAL A 29 -3.64 -4.58 10.39
CA VAL A 29 -2.63 -3.65 9.84
C VAL A 29 -1.69 -4.36 8.86
N SER A 30 -1.17 -5.53 9.22
CA SER A 30 -0.29 -6.34 8.38
C SER A 30 -0.93 -6.70 7.03
N ARG A 31 -2.20 -7.15 7.06
CA ARG A 31 -2.96 -7.48 5.84
C ARG A 31 -3.15 -6.27 4.93
N LEU A 32 -3.47 -5.11 5.50
CA LEU A 32 -3.63 -3.86 4.75
C LEU A 32 -2.32 -3.43 4.09
N ILE A 33 -1.19 -3.45 4.82
CA ILE A 33 0.13 -3.13 4.26
C ILE A 33 0.47 -4.09 3.12
N SER A 34 0.33 -5.39 3.35
CA SER A 34 0.66 -6.42 2.36
C SER A 34 -0.15 -6.27 1.07
N ARG A 35 -1.46 -6.04 1.21
CA ARG A 35 -2.36 -5.79 0.08
C ARG A 35 -1.97 -4.53 -0.70
N SER A 36 -1.72 -3.41 -0.01
CA SER A 36 -1.35 -2.18 -0.68
C SER A 36 0.00 -2.29 -1.40
N CYS A 37 1.01 -2.92 -0.77
CA CYS A 37 2.31 -3.16 -1.39
C CYS A 37 2.21 -4.11 -2.59
N ALA A 38 1.38 -5.15 -2.50
CA ALA A 38 1.14 -6.04 -3.63
C ALA A 38 0.53 -5.30 -4.82
N ARG A 39 -0.44 -4.40 -4.59
CA ARG A 39 -1.00 -3.56 -5.64
C ARG A 39 0.05 -2.65 -6.28
N VAL A 40 0.81 -1.91 -5.48
CA VAL A 40 1.87 -1.01 -5.99
C VAL A 40 2.90 -1.79 -6.80
N ARG A 41 3.32 -2.97 -6.32
CA ARG A 41 4.22 -3.85 -7.05
C ARG A 41 3.62 -4.29 -8.39
N ASN A 42 2.37 -4.71 -8.40
CA ASN A 42 1.70 -5.14 -9.64
C ASN A 42 1.59 -4.00 -10.65
N GLU A 43 1.28 -2.79 -10.20
CA GLU A 43 1.22 -1.59 -11.06
C GLU A 43 2.61 -1.19 -11.59
N ALA A 44 3.65 -1.28 -10.75
CA ALA A 44 5.03 -0.96 -11.15
C ALA A 44 5.62 -2.00 -12.12
N LEU A 45 5.21 -3.26 -12.02
CA LEU A 45 5.64 -4.35 -12.90
C LEU A 45 4.71 -4.54 -14.12
N ALA A 46 3.57 -3.87 -14.15
CA ALA A 46 2.69 -3.93 -15.30
C ALA A 46 3.43 -3.37 -16.52
N PRO A 47 3.28 -4.01 -17.70
CA PRO A 47 3.82 -3.42 -18.92
C PRO A 47 3.25 -2.01 -19.08
N PRO A 48 4.03 -1.05 -19.63
CA PRO A 48 3.52 0.30 -19.87
C PRO A 48 2.22 0.15 -20.64
N ARG A 49 1.13 0.70 -20.09
CA ARG A 49 -0.16 0.75 -20.79
C ARG A 49 0.16 1.40 -22.13
N ARG A 50 0.08 0.64 -23.22
CA ARG A 50 0.28 1.19 -24.57
C ARG A 50 -0.67 2.37 -24.62
N ALA A 51 -0.11 3.57 -24.72
CA ALA A 51 -0.91 4.75 -25.00
C ALA A 51 -1.77 4.41 -26.21
N ASP A 52 -3.02 4.88 -26.18
CA ASP A 52 -4.05 4.71 -27.21
C ASP A 52 -3.57 5.29 -28.55
N HIS A 53 -2.59 4.64 -29.17
CA HIS A 53 -2.00 5.03 -30.45
C HIS A 53 -2.48 4.06 -31.51
N LEU A 54 -3.79 4.12 -31.74
CA LEU A 54 -4.43 3.83 -33.03
C LEU A 54 -5.60 4.82 -33.16
N ALA A 55 -5.26 6.11 -33.08
CA ALA A 55 -5.96 7.17 -33.78
C ALA A 55 -5.06 7.58 -34.95
N LEU A 56 -5.07 6.75 -36.00
CA LEU A 56 -4.70 7.12 -37.37
C LEU A 56 -5.76 6.52 -38.29
#